data_AF-A0A7X1TSR6-F1
#
_entry.id   AF-A0A7X1TSR6-F1
#
_cell.length_a   1.000
_cell.length_b   1.000
_cell.length_c   1.000
_cell.angle_alpha   90.00
_cell.angle_beta   90.00
_cell.angle_gamma   90.00
#
_symmetry.space_group_name_H-M   'P 1'
#
loop_
_entity.id
_entity.type
_entity.pdbx_description
1 polymer ?
#
loop_
_entity_poly.entity_id
_entity_poly.type
_entity_poly.pdbx_seq_one_letter_code
_entity_poly.pdbx_strand_id
1 'polypeptide(L)'
;MLARSAPPSPEDPPDPGPEPEATGASPLAAALDGMQASLERPVDGPQWERVRRAFGDLADAARAHLLKEDVMFFPALRHLAAGRSAQVPLGLHLQGPAELLRGEHAALLSSLHNGLALLEDGGLDPSPAECRTLQTHADALGRALRDHIQLQDEGLFPSVLAGTAPMP
;
A
#
# COMPACT_ATOMS: atom_id res chain seq x y z
N MET A 1 -43.08 53.97 -14.81
CA MET A 1 -42.63 52.63 -15.25
C MET A 1 -41.26 52.38 -14.61
N LEU A 2 -41.21 51.52 -13.59
CA LEU A 2 -39.97 51.16 -12.90
C LEU A 2 -39.49 49.82 -13.44
N ALA A 3 -38.34 49.81 -14.10
CA ALA A 3 -37.71 48.61 -14.63
C ALA A 3 -37.19 47.75 -13.48
N ARG A 4 -37.64 46.48 -13.41
CA ARG A 4 -37.14 45.49 -12.45
C ARG A 4 -35.91 44.82 -13.06
N SER A 5 -34.74 45.02 -12.47
CA SER A 5 -33.52 44.30 -12.82
C SER A 5 -33.65 42.82 -12.41
N ALA A 6 -33.28 41.93 -13.31
CA ALA A 6 -33.26 40.49 -13.08
C ALA A 6 -32.09 40.11 -12.14
N PRO A 7 -32.25 39.06 -11.30
CA PRO A 7 -31.17 38.58 -10.44
C PRO A 7 -30.06 37.90 -11.26
N PRO A 8 -28.80 37.96 -10.81
CA PRO A 8 -27.67 37.31 -11.47
C PRO A 8 -27.84 35.78 -11.44
N SER A 9 -27.42 35.13 -12.52
CA SER A 9 -27.40 33.66 -12.62
C SER A 9 -26.37 33.07 -11.67
N PRO A 10 -26.64 31.90 -11.06
CA PRO A 10 -25.67 31.21 -10.22
C PRO A 10 -24.45 30.85 -11.06
N GLU A 11 -23.27 31.30 -10.64
CA GLU A 11 -22.00 30.94 -11.27
C GLU A 11 -21.80 29.43 -11.13
N ASP A 12 -21.52 28.76 -12.26
CA ASP A 12 -21.16 27.35 -12.26
C ASP A 12 -19.91 27.13 -11.39
N PRO A 13 -19.87 26.06 -10.58
CA PRO A 13 -18.70 25.75 -9.78
C PRO A 13 -17.48 25.57 -10.69
N PRO A 14 -16.30 26.06 -10.28
CA PRO A 14 -15.09 25.95 -11.07
C PRO A 14 -14.79 24.48 -11.37
N ASP A 15 -14.52 24.21 -12.64
CA ASP A 15 -14.09 22.91 -13.15
C ASP A 15 -12.87 22.43 -12.33
N PRO A 16 -12.95 21.27 -11.64
CA PRO A 16 -11.79 20.73 -10.96
C PRO A 16 -10.77 20.40 -12.03
N GLY A 17 -9.75 21.25 -12.13
CA GLY A 17 -8.67 21.08 -13.11
C GLY A 17 -8.08 19.66 -13.08
N PRO A 18 -7.41 19.24 -14.16
CA PRO A 18 -6.93 17.88 -14.32
C PRO A 18 -6.12 17.45 -13.09
N GLU A 19 -6.59 16.41 -12.41
CA GLU A 19 -5.85 15.84 -11.29
C GLU A 19 -4.47 15.41 -11.80
N PRO A 20 -3.39 15.72 -11.06
CA PRO A 20 -2.06 15.32 -11.48
C PRO A 20 -2.02 13.80 -11.60
N GLU A 21 -1.74 13.30 -12.81
CA GLU A 21 -1.41 11.90 -13.05
C GLU A 21 -0.12 11.57 -12.28
N ALA A 22 -0.27 11.26 -11.00
CA ALA A 22 0.75 10.59 -10.24
C ALA A 22 0.95 9.24 -10.90
N THR A 23 1.98 9.14 -11.74
CA THR A 23 2.65 7.87 -12.06
C THR A 23 3.30 7.38 -10.76
N GLY A 24 2.44 7.02 -9.80
CA GLY A 24 2.67 6.99 -8.36
C GLY A 24 2.65 5.59 -7.81
N ALA A 25 3.55 4.74 -8.30
CA ALA A 25 3.82 3.48 -7.62
C ALA A 25 4.37 3.81 -6.23
N SER A 26 3.71 3.32 -5.18
CA SER A 26 4.17 3.52 -3.81
C SER A 26 5.61 2.96 -3.66
N PRO A 27 6.44 3.50 -2.74
CA PRO A 27 7.76 2.94 -2.47
C PRO A 27 7.75 1.44 -2.19
N LEU A 28 6.68 0.95 -1.56
CA LEU A 28 6.45 -0.48 -1.33
C LEU A 28 6.24 -1.26 -2.63
N ALA A 29 5.40 -0.77 -3.55
CA ALA A 29 5.21 -1.42 -4.85
C ALA A 29 6.53 -1.52 -5.64
N ALA A 30 7.31 -0.44 -5.69
CA ALA A 30 8.61 -0.44 -6.35
C ALA A 30 9.60 -1.43 -5.70
N ALA A 31 9.59 -1.56 -4.37
CA ALA A 31 10.45 -2.50 -3.66
C ALA A 31 10.02 -3.97 -3.90
N LEU A 32 8.72 -4.23 -4.01
CA LEU A 32 8.18 -5.54 -4.40
C LEU A 32 8.65 -5.93 -5.80
N ASP A 33 8.55 -5.02 -6.76
CA ASP A 33 8.97 -5.26 -8.15
C ASP A 33 10.48 -5.53 -8.23
N GLY A 34 11.30 -4.77 -7.50
CA GLY A 34 12.74 -4.99 -7.41
C GLY A 34 13.10 -6.36 -6.84
N MET A 35 12.38 -6.79 -5.80
CA MET A 35 12.56 -8.12 -5.21
C MET A 35 12.16 -9.23 -6.19
N GLN A 36 11.00 -9.11 -6.84
CA GLN A 36 10.54 -10.08 -7.84
C GLN A 36 11.51 -10.21 -9.02
N ALA A 37 12.00 -9.10 -9.56
CA ALA A 37 12.98 -9.10 -10.65
C ALA A 37 14.28 -9.84 -10.27
N SER A 38 14.66 -9.86 -8.98
CA SER A 38 15.82 -10.62 -8.52
C SER A 38 15.57 -12.11 -8.38
N LEU A 39 14.31 -12.50 -8.15
CA LEU A 39 13.87 -13.88 -7.99
C LEU A 39 13.58 -14.59 -9.31
N GLU A 40 13.36 -13.84 -10.39
CA GLU A 40 13.17 -14.38 -11.74
C GLU A 40 14.46 -14.94 -12.37
N ARG A 41 15.63 -14.64 -11.77
CA ARG A 41 16.90 -15.16 -12.23
C ARG A 41 16.95 -16.69 -12.09
N PRO A 42 17.42 -17.42 -13.12
CA PRO A 42 17.49 -18.87 -13.08
C PRO A 42 18.64 -19.31 -12.17
N VAL A 43 18.30 -19.62 -10.92
CA VAL A 43 19.17 -20.34 -9.99
C VAL A 43 18.50 -21.68 -9.73
N ASP A 44 19.19 -22.78 -9.99
CA ASP A 44 18.63 -24.11 -9.77
C ASP A 44 18.76 -24.51 -8.30
N GLY A 45 17.77 -25.24 -7.78
CA GLY A 45 17.85 -25.91 -6.48
C GLY A 45 16.61 -25.72 -5.61
N PRO A 46 16.32 -26.69 -4.71
CA PRO A 46 15.12 -26.67 -3.88
C PRO A 46 15.08 -25.50 -2.90
N GLN A 47 16.25 -25.02 -2.42
CA GLN A 47 16.30 -23.88 -1.51
C GLN A 47 15.92 -22.58 -2.21
N TRP A 48 16.37 -22.37 -3.45
CA TRP A 48 15.99 -21.20 -4.23
C TRP A 48 14.48 -21.17 -4.50
N GLU A 49 13.89 -22.30 -4.84
CA GLU A 49 12.43 -22.40 -5.03
C GLU A 49 11.65 -22.05 -3.76
N ARG A 50 12.15 -22.42 -2.58
CA ARG A 50 11.55 -22.01 -1.29
C ARG A 50 11.60 -20.51 -1.08
N VAL A 51 12.73 -19.87 -1.39
CA VAL A 51 12.90 -18.41 -1.31
C VAL A 51 11.97 -17.72 -2.30
N ARG A 52 11.96 -18.16 -3.57
CA ARG A 52 11.07 -17.64 -4.61
C ARG A 52 9.61 -17.72 -4.20
N ARG A 53 9.18 -18.86 -3.68
CA ARG A 53 7.82 -19.04 -3.18
C ARG A 53 7.51 -18.10 -2.03
N ALA A 54 8.36 -18.04 -1.01
CA ALA A 54 8.12 -17.21 0.17
C ALA A 54 7.97 -15.71 -0.18
N PHE A 55 8.85 -15.18 -1.03
CA PHE A 55 8.75 -13.79 -1.47
C PHE A 55 7.69 -13.55 -2.56
N GLY A 56 7.37 -14.57 -3.37
CA GLY A 56 6.24 -14.55 -4.29
C GLY A 56 4.91 -14.42 -3.54
N ASP A 57 4.69 -15.27 -2.54
CA ASP A 57 3.52 -15.25 -1.68
C ASP A 57 3.40 -13.92 -0.93
N LEU A 58 4.51 -13.38 -0.41
CA LEU A 58 4.56 -12.04 0.20
C LEU A 58 4.15 -10.95 -0.80
N ALA A 59 4.67 -10.99 -2.03
CA ALA A 59 4.38 -9.97 -3.02
C ALA A 59 2.92 -10.00 -3.47
N ASP A 60 2.34 -11.18 -3.66
CA ASP A 60 0.93 -11.33 -3.99
C ASP A 60 0.04 -10.83 -2.85
N ALA A 61 0.36 -11.18 -1.60
CA ALA A 61 -0.34 -10.69 -0.43
C ALA A 61 -0.25 -9.16 -0.29
N ALA A 62 0.94 -8.59 -0.47
CA ALA A 62 1.16 -7.15 -0.38
C ALA A 62 0.44 -6.38 -1.50
N ARG A 63 0.42 -6.90 -2.73
CA ARG A 63 -0.36 -6.31 -3.83
C ARG A 63 -1.85 -6.38 -3.59
N ALA A 64 -2.35 -7.50 -3.09
CA ALA A 64 -3.76 -7.64 -2.73
C ALA A 64 -4.14 -6.68 -1.59
N HIS A 65 -3.24 -6.45 -0.64
CA HIS A 65 -3.38 -5.46 0.42
C HIS A 65 -3.47 -4.03 -0.15
N LEU A 66 -2.47 -3.59 -0.92
CA LEU A 66 -2.46 -2.27 -1.58
C LEU A 66 -3.70 -2.05 -2.44
N LEU A 67 -4.14 -3.06 -3.18
CA LEU A 67 -5.36 -2.97 -3.98
C LEU A 67 -6.59 -2.67 -3.12
N LYS A 68 -6.74 -3.30 -1.96
CA LYS A 68 -7.87 -3.00 -1.03
C LYS A 68 -7.79 -1.57 -0.54
N GLU A 69 -6.61 -1.06 -0.26
CA GLU A 69 -6.44 0.32 0.15
C GLU A 69 -6.91 1.29 -0.95
N ASP A 70 -6.42 1.08 -2.17
CA ASP A 70 -6.70 1.94 -3.31
C ASP A 70 -8.17 1.93 -3.74
N VAL A 71 -8.82 0.75 -3.74
CA VAL A 71 -10.20 0.62 -4.24
C VAL A 71 -11.25 0.81 -3.17
N MET A 72 -10.89 0.67 -1.88
CA MET A 72 -11.86 0.67 -0.78
C MET A 72 -11.51 1.68 0.30
N PHE A 73 -10.32 1.57 0.90
CA PHE A 73 -10.00 2.31 2.11
C PHE A 73 -9.77 3.81 1.85
N PHE A 74 -8.87 4.15 0.94
CA PHE A 74 -8.55 5.55 0.62
C PHE A 74 -9.72 6.31 -0.03
N PRO A 75 -10.51 5.73 -0.95
CA PRO A 75 -11.73 6.38 -1.43
C PRO A 75 -12.69 6.74 -0.29
N ALA A 76 -12.94 5.81 0.63
CA ALA A 76 -13.82 6.06 1.77
C ALA A 76 -13.26 7.13 2.73
N LEU A 77 -11.94 7.16 2.92
CA LEU A 77 -11.26 8.21 3.66
C LEU A 77 -11.45 9.59 3.02
N ARG A 78 -11.31 9.70 1.70
CA ARG A 78 -11.56 10.95 0.95
C ARG A 78 -13.00 11.43 1.11
N HIS A 79 -13.97 10.52 1.17
CA HIS A 79 -15.36 10.88 1.47
C HIS A 79 -15.50 11.51 2.86
N LEU A 80 -14.91 10.90 3.89
CA LEU A 80 -14.94 11.44 5.26
C LEU A 80 -14.26 12.81 5.35
N ALA A 81 -13.08 12.96 4.73
CA ALA A 81 -12.35 14.23 4.69
C ALA A 81 -13.18 15.35 4.03
N ALA A 82 -14.05 15.01 3.08
CA ALA A 82 -14.98 15.94 2.46
C ALA A 82 -16.31 16.13 3.23
N GLY A 83 -16.40 15.66 4.49
CA GLY A 83 -17.60 15.75 5.32
C GLY A 83 -18.76 14.86 4.86
N ARG A 84 -18.51 13.90 3.97
CA ARG A 84 -19.50 12.92 3.49
C ARG A 84 -19.39 11.63 4.31
N SER A 85 -20.46 10.84 4.34
CA SER A 85 -20.40 9.49 4.90
C SER A 85 -19.43 8.62 4.09
N ALA A 86 -18.64 7.80 4.79
CA ALA A 86 -17.83 6.76 4.15
C ALA A 86 -18.74 5.82 3.37
N GLN A 87 -18.43 5.63 2.08
CA GLN A 87 -19.06 4.60 1.27
C GLN A 87 -18.10 3.41 1.23
N VAL A 88 -18.29 2.43 2.11
CA VAL A 88 -17.58 1.16 2.06
C VAL A 88 -18.55 0.02 1.76
N PRO A 89 -18.11 -1.05 1.08
CA PRO A 89 -18.98 -2.17 0.69
C PRO A 89 -19.72 -2.87 1.86
N LEU A 90 -19.35 -2.60 3.12
CA LEU A 90 -19.82 -3.34 4.30
C LEU A 90 -20.25 -2.44 5.48
N GLY A 91 -20.52 -1.14 5.27
CA GLY A 91 -21.04 -0.28 6.34
C GLY A 91 -20.78 1.22 6.15
N LEU A 92 -20.97 1.98 7.23
CA LEU A 92 -20.77 3.43 7.28
C LEU A 92 -19.49 3.85 8.05
N HIS A 93 -18.71 2.89 8.55
CA HIS A 93 -17.58 3.13 9.45
C HIS A 93 -16.31 2.45 8.95
N LEU A 94 -15.17 3.13 9.10
CA LEU A 94 -13.85 2.63 8.70
C LEU A 94 -13.17 1.74 9.76
N GLN A 95 -13.78 1.54 10.93
CA GLN A 95 -13.20 0.72 11.99
C GLN A 95 -12.93 -0.73 11.53
N GLY A 96 -13.93 -1.39 10.95
CA GLY A 96 -13.78 -2.77 10.46
C GLY A 96 -12.69 -2.91 9.38
N PRO A 97 -12.70 -2.06 8.33
CA PRO A 97 -11.62 -2.02 7.36
C PRO A 97 -10.22 -1.75 7.97
N ALA A 98 -10.10 -0.84 8.93
CA ALA A 98 -8.83 -0.54 9.58
C ALA A 98 -8.31 -1.73 10.42
N GLU A 99 -9.19 -2.43 11.13
CA GLU A 99 -8.84 -3.66 11.88
C GLU A 99 -8.41 -4.79 10.94
N LEU A 100 -9.08 -4.94 9.79
CA LEU A 100 -8.69 -5.89 8.75
C LEU A 100 -7.28 -5.60 8.22
N LEU A 101 -7.00 -4.34 7.83
CA LEU A 101 -5.69 -3.95 7.30
C LEU A 101 -4.57 -4.13 8.33
N ARG A 102 -4.82 -3.82 9.61
CA ARG A 102 -3.87 -4.12 10.71
C ARG A 102 -3.56 -5.61 10.85
N GLY A 103 -4.57 -6.48 10.70
CA GLY A 103 -4.36 -7.92 10.68
C GLY A 103 -3.45 -8.35 9.51
N GLU A 104 -3.63 -7.73 8.34
CA GLU A 104 -2.79 -7.96 7.17
C GLU A 104 -1.35 -7.47 7.39
N HIS A 105 -1.14 -6.32 8.04
CA HIS A 105 0.19 -5.81 8.39
C HIS A 105 1.02 -6.84 9.16
N ALA A 106 0.44 -7.45 10.20
CA ALA A 106 1.11 -8.48 10.97
C ALA A 106 1.48 -9.71 10.12
N ALA A 107 0.57 -10.15 9.24
CA ALA A 107 0.80 -11.28 8.34
C ALA A 107 1.89 -10.99 7.30
N LEU A 108 1.93 -9.76 6.75
CA LEU A 108 2.96 -9.32 5.81
C LEU A 108 4.34 -9.26 6.48
N LEU A 109 4.44 -8.71 7.69
CA LEU A 109 5.69 -8.69 8.45
C LEU A 109 6.19 -10.09 8.80
N SER A 110 5.29 -11.00 9.19
CA SER A 110 5.64 -12.39 9.44
C SER A 110 6.15 -13.09 8.17
N SER A 111 5.50 -12.86 7.03
CA SER A 111 5.91 -13.43 5.74
C SER A 111 7.28 -12.90 5.29
N LEU A 112 7.53 -11.59 5.47
CA LEU A 112 8.84 -10.99 5.25
C LEU A 112 9.91 -11.64 6.14
N HIS A 113 9.65 -11.81 7.44
CA HIS A 113 10.59 -12.43 8.36
C HIS A 113 10.93 -13.87 7.95
N ASN A 114 9.93 -14.66 7.54
CA ASN A 114 10.13 -16.01 7.04
C ASN A 114 10.98 -16.03 5.75
N GLY A 115 10.72 -15.11 4.82
CA GLY A 115 11.52 -14.97 3.60
C GLY A 115 12.98 -14.61 3.89
N LEU A 116 13.21 -13.68 4.81
CA LEU A 116 14.56 -13.29 5.24
C LEU A 116 15.32 -14.44 5.90
N ALA A 117 14.66 -15.19 6.79
CA ALA A 117 15.28 -16.36 7.43
C ALA A 117 15.73 -17.42 6.41
N LEU A 118 14.98 -17.61 5.32
CA LEU A 118 15.36 -18.53 4.24
C LEU A 118 16.60 -18.06 3.47
N LEU A 119 16.82 -16.74 3.36
CA LEU A 119 18.03 -16.18 2.75
C LEU A 119 19.27 -16.40 3.64
N GLU A 120 19.09 -16.36 4.96
CA GLU A 120 20.16 -16.52 5.94
C GLU A 120 20.60 -17.97 6.17
N ASP A 121 19.71 -18.94 5.90
CA ASP A 121 19.92 -20.40 6.09
C ASP A 121 21.09 -20.99 5.27
N GLY A 122 21.74 -20.21 4.40
CA GLY A 122 23.04 -20.56 3.81
C GLY A 122 23.05 -21.70 2.78
N GLY A 123 21.87 -22.22 2.40
CA GLY A 123 21.70 -23.30 1.41
C GLY A 123 21.53 -22.82 -0.03
N LEU A 124 21.71 -21.53 -0.28
CA LEU A 124 21.71 -20.97 -1.64
C LEU A 124 23.14 -21.05 -2.19
N ASP A 125 23.28 -21.33 -3.48
CA ASP A 125 24.56 -21.23 -4.20
C ASP A 125 24.55 -20.10 -5.27
N PRO A 126 24.18 -18.83 -4.96
CA PRO A 126 24.29 -17.74 -5.91
C PRO A 126 25.73 -17.23 -5.96
N SER A 127 26.09 -16.55 -7.04
CA SER A 127 27.33 -15.79 -7.06
C SER A 127 27.33 -14.72 -5.94
N PRO A 128 28.49 -14.29 -5.43
CA PRO A 128 28.55 -13.22 -4.42
C PRO A 128 27.87 -11.91 -4.85
N ALA A 129 27.83 -11.63 -6.16
CA ALA A 129 27.11 -10.47 -6.70
C ALA A 129 25.59 -10.64 -6.58
N GLU A 130 25.07 -11.83 -6.88
CA GLU A 130 23.65 -12.15 -6.77
C GLU A 130 23.18 -12.12 -5.32
N CYS A 131 23.96 -12.68 -4.39
CA CYS A 131 23.67 -12.56 -2.95
C CYS A 131 23.53 -11.10 -2.53
N ARG A 132 24.46 -10.23 -2.94
CA ARG A 132 24.41 -8.80 -2.58
C ARG A 132 23.19 -8.09 -3.17
N THR A 133 22.87 -8.36 -4.44
CA THR A 133 21.69 -7.78 -5.09
C THR A 133 20.40 -8.20 -4.38
N LEU A 134 20.28 -9.50 -4.08
CA LEU A 134 19.12 -10.03 -3.39
C LEU A 134 18.96 -9.46 -1.98
N GLN A 135 20.05 -9.38 -1.22
CA GLN A 135 20.07 -8.74 0.10
C GLN A 135 19.67 -7.26 0.01
N THR A 136 20.18 -6.53 -0.97
CA THR A 136 19.85 -5.12 -1.19
C THR A 136 18.35 -4.92 -1.42
N HIS A 137 17.74 -5.76 -2.26
CA HIS A 137 16.31 -5.67 -2.52
C HIS A 137 15.44 -6.17 -1.36
N ALA A 138 15.86 -7.23 -0.67
CA ALA A 138 15.17 -7.70 0.53
C ALA A 138 15.18 -6.63 1.64
N ASP A 139 16.31 -5.93 1.82
CA ASP A 139 16.44 -4.80 2.74
C ASP A 139 15.57 -3.61 2.34
N ALA A 140 15.54 -3.28 1.05
CA ALA A 140 14.69 -2.21 0.53
C ALA A 140 13.21 -2.52 0.75
N LEU A 141 12.78 -3.73 0.44
CA LEU A 141 11.42 -4.21 0.71
C LEU A 141 11.10 -4.18 2.20
N GLY A 142 12.02 -4.65 3.05
CA GLY A 142 11.81 -4.66 4.49
C GLY A 142 11.70 -3.27 5.10
N ARG A 143 12.42 -2.27 4.59
CA ARG A 143 12.23 -0.87 4.98
C ARG A 143 10.91 -0.33 4.48
N ALA A 144 10.64 -0.43 3.18
CA ALA A 144 9.44 0.13 2.57
C ALA A 144 8.14 -0.43 3.20
N LEU A 145 8.11 -1.73 3.51
CA LEU A 145 6.95 -2.35 4.17
C LEU A 145 6.75 -1.83 5.60
N ARG A 146 7.83 -1.70 6.38
CA ARG A 146 7.75 -1.16 7.75
C ARG A 146 7.32 0.30 7.76
N ASP A 147 7.88 1.11 6.86
CA ASP A 147 7.53 2.52 6.75
C ASP A 147 6.06 2.70 6.35
N HIS A 148 5.57 1.89 5.39
CA HIS A 148 4.16 1.84 5.00
C HIS A 148 3.24 1.52 6.18
N ILE A 149 3.54 0.43 6.88
CA ILE A 149 2.75 -0.04 8.04
C ILE A 149 2.77 1.01 9.15
N GLN A 150 3.94 1.58 9.47
CA GLN A 150 4.08 2.57 10.53
C GLN A 150 3.25 3.82 10.23
N LEU A 151 3.33 4.35 9.00
CA LEU A 151 2.55 5.51 8.57
C LEU A 151 1.05 5.30 8.82
N GLN A 152 0.57 4.09 8.53
CA GLN A 152 -0.83 3.77 8.69
C GLN A 152 -1.23 3.48 10.14
N ASP A 153 -0.47 2.64 10.84
CA ASP A 153 -0.80 2.18 12.19
C ASP A 153 -0.67 3.29 13.23
N GLU A 154 0.33 4.17 13.08
CA GLU A 154 0.62 5.25 14.01
C GLU A 154 0.03 6.60 13.58
N GLY A 155 -0.19 6.80 12.28
CA GLY A 155 -0.76 8.04 11.74
C GLY A 155 -2.21 7.87 11.32
N LEU A 156 -2.42 7.15 10.22
CA LEU A 156 -3.69 7.14 9.51
C LEU A 156 -4.86 6.54 10.30
N PHE A 157 -4.69 5.32 10.82
CA PHE A 157 -5.75 4.57 11.49
C PHE A 157 -6.19 5.23 12.81
N PRO A 158 -5.31 5.76 13.67
CA PRO A 158 -5.73 6.51 14.84
C PRO A 158 -6.62 7.72 14.50
N SER A 159 -6.27 8.52 13.48
CA SER A 159 -7.10 9.65 13.04
C SER A 159 -8.49 9.18 12.59
N VAL A 160 -8.53 8.12 11.78
CA VAL A 160 -9.78 7.51 11.31
C VAL A 160 -10.66 7.05 12.47
N LEU A 161 -10.09 6.38 13.47
CA LEU A 161 -10.84 5.88 14.63
C LEU A 161 -11.31 7.00 15.55
N ALA A 162 -10.57 8.10 15.62
CA ALA A 162 -10.98 9.31 16.33
C ALA A 162 -12.08 10.11 15.60
N GLY A 163 -12.41 9.74 14.36
CA GLY A 163 -13.31 10.52 13.51
C GLY A 163 -12.74 11.87 13.09
N THR A 164 -11.41 12.02 13.16
CA THR A 164 -10.71 13.22 12.72
C THR A 164 -10.20 13.03 11.30
N ALA A 165 -10.19 14.11 10.51
CA ALA A 165 -9.54 14.08 9.21
C ALA A 165 -8.04 13.77 9.43
N PRO A 166 -7.45 12.81 8.72
CA PRO A 166 -6.01 12.59 8.79
C PRO A 166 -5.31 13.84 8.28
N MET A 167 -4.34 14.32 9.05
CA MET A 167 -3.45 15.40 8.62
C MET A 167 -2.53 14.84 7.51
N PRO A 168 -2.42 15.52 6.35
CA PRO A 168 -1.50 15.12 5.29
C PRO A 168 -0.03 15.21 5.73
#